data_AF-A0A9E3GXE2-F1
#
_entry.id   AF-A0A9E3GXE2-F1
#
_cell.length_a   1.000
_cell.length_b   1.000
_cell.length_c   1.000
_cell.angle_alpha   90.00
_cell.angle_beta   90.00
_cell.angle_gamma   90.00
#
_symmetry.space_group_name_H-M   'P 1'
#
loop_
_entity.id
_entity.type
_entity.pdbx_description
1 polymer ?
#
loop_
_entity_poly.entity_id
_entity_poly.type
_entity_poly.pdbx_seq_one_letter_code
_entity_poly.pdbx_strand_id
1 'polypeptide(L)' 'MWNQLYLETCCRSALHRLVLSGPIGRPAEEKDGGCLDRLADGGLAQRRPDGRFEATPAGKARHDQDVGSAVKPVGPA' A
#
# COMPACT_ATOMS: atom_id res chain seq x y z
N MET A 1 15.63 -16.54 4.97
CA MET A 1 16.29 -15.37 4.34
C MET A 1 15.37 -14.85 3.24
N TRP A 2 14.51 -13.87 3.53
CA TRP A 2 13.66 -13.19 2.54
C TRP A 2 14.31 -11.85 2.23
N ASN A 3 15.15 -11.82 1.20
CA ASN A 3 15.98 -10.68 0.88
C ASN A 3 15.18 -9.77 -0.06
N GLN A 4 14.48 -8.80 0.53
CA GLN A 4 13.61 -7.81 -0.13
C GLN A 4 12.51 -8.44 -1.02
N LEU A 5 11.29 -8.53 -0.50
CA LEU A 5 10.08 -8.86 -1.26
C LEU A 5 10.02 -8.01 -2.53
N TYR A 6 10.40 -8.60 -3.67
CA TYR A 6 10.00 -8.08 -4.97
C TYR A 6 8.48 -8.14 -4.98
N LEU A 7 7.82 -7.02 -4.72
CA LEU A 7 6.44 -6.89 -5.10
C LEU A 7 6.41 -6.98 -6.62
N GLU A 8 5.74 -8.02 -7.13
CA GLU A 8 5.35 -8.09 -8.51
C GLU A 8 4.67 -6.77 -8.91
N THR A 9 4.81 -6.36 -10.17
CA THR A 9 4.28 -5.07 -10.68
C THR A 9 2.80 -4.86 -10.33
N CYS A 10 2.03 -5.95 -10.23
CA CYS A 10 0.63 -5.94 -9.79
C CYS A 10 0.47 -5.52 -8.31
N CYS A 11 1.32 -5.99 -7.41
CA CYS A 11 1.25 -5.65 -5.99
C CYS A 11 1.72 -4.22 -5.73
N ARG A 12 2.70 -3.70 -6.48
CA ARG A 12 3.08 -2.28 -6.43
C ARG A 12 1.92 -1.38 -6.87
N SER A 13 1.25 -1.75 -7.95
CA SER A 13 0.07 -1.05 -8.44
C SER A 13 -1.08 -1.07 -7.43
N ALA A 14 -1.30 -2.21 -6.77
CA ALA A 14 -2.31 -2.35 -5.72
C ALA A 14 -1.98 -1.48 -4.49
N LEU A 15 -0.71 -1.46 -4.05
CA LEU A 15 -0.24 -0.62 -2.95
C LEU A 15 -0.43 0.87 -3.25
N HIS A 16 -0.10 1.30 -4.47
CA HIS A 16 -0.35 2.68 -4.91
C HIS A 16 -1.84 3.05 -4.84
N ARG A 17 -2.72 2.22 -5.39
CA ARG A 17 -4.17 2.45 -5.32
C ARG A 17 -4.71 2.41 -3.88
N LEU A 18 -4.14 1.57 -3.02
CA LEU A 18 -4.48 1.50 -1.61
C LEU A 18 -4.12 2.80 -0.87
N VAL A 19 -2.92 3.33 -1.10
CA VAL A 19 -2.47 4.61 -0.53
C VAL A 19 -3.36 5.76 -1.00
N LEU A 20 -3.71 5.81 -2.29
CA LEU A 20 -4.63 6.82 -2.84
C LEU A 20 -6.06 6.72 -2.27
N SER A 21 -6.50 5.53 -1.86
CA SER A 21 -7.84 5.34 -1.26
C SER A 21 -7.95 5.96 0.15
N GLY A 22 -6.81 6.22 0.80
CA GLY A 22 -6.75 6.90 2.10
C GLY A 22 -7.69 6.25 3.14
N PRO A 23 -8.39 7.06 3.97
CA PRO A 23 -9.20 6.56 5.08
C PRO A 23 -10.50 5.86 4.66
N ILE A 24 -10.92 6.00 3.41
CA ILE A 24 -12.08 5.29 2.85
C ILE A 24 -11.79 3.78 2.76
N GLY A 25 -10.50 3.44 2.59
CA GLY A 25 -10.02 2.07 2.42
C GLY A 25 -10.42 1.46 1.07
N ARG A 26 -9.71 0.39 0.67
CA ARG A 26 -9.94 -0.30 -0.61
C ARG A 26 -10.66 -1.64 -0.38
N PRO A 27 -11.81 -1.91 -1.04
CA PRO A 27 -12.53 -3.16 -0.85
C PRO A 27 -11.74 -4.36 -1.40
N ALA A 28 -11.89 -5.52 -0.75
CA ALA A 28 -11.26 -6.78 -1.15
C ALA A 28 -11.79 -7.33 -2.50
N GLU A 29 -13.01 -6.94 -2.88
CA GLU A 29 -13.77 -7.48 -4.02
C GLU A 29 -13.28 -6.92 -5.38
N GLU A 30 -12.42 -5.91 -5.36
CA GLU A 30 -11.78 -5.39 -6.56
C GLU A 30 -10.71 -6.36 -7.09
N LYS A 31 -10.24 -6.13 -8.32
CA LYS A 31 -9.16 -6.88 -8.99
C LYS A 31 -7.87 -7.00 -8.16
N ASP A 32 -7.74 -6.18 -7.12
CA ASP A 32 -6.59 -6.10 -6.23
C ASP A 32 -6.61 -7.09 -5.05
N GLY A 33 -7.73 -7.80 -4.80
CA GLY A 33 -7.93 -8.62 -3.59
C GLY A 33 -6.75 -9.52 -3.22
N GLY A 34 -6.31 -10.39 -4.14
CA GLY A 34 -5.17 -11.26 -3.88
C GLY A 34 -3.82 -10.53 -3.71
N CYS A 35 -3.67 -9.31 -4.22
CA CYS A 35 -2.49 -8.48 -3.95
C CYS A 35 -2.59 -7.80 -2.58
N LEU A 36 -3.80 -7.39 -2.16
CA LEU A 36 -4.07 -6.80 -0.85
C LEU A 36 -3.83 -7.81 0.28
N ASP A 37 -4.21 -9.07 0.09
CA ASP A 37 -3.92 -10.14 1.04
C ASP A 37 -2.40 -10.36 1.18
N ARG A 38 -1.66 -10.45 0.07
CA ARG A 38 -0.18 -10.56 0.10
C ARG A 38 0.49 -9.36 0.76
N LEU A 39 -0.04 -8.15 0.51
CA LEU A 39 0.42 -6.93 1.16
C LEU A 39 0.15 -6.97 2.67
N ALA A 40 -0.98 -7.54 3.09
CA ALA A 40 -1.32 -7.71 4.50
C ALA A 40 -0.43 -8.75 5.18
N ASP A 41 -0.17 -9.88 4.54
CA ASP A 41 0.79 -10.90 5.01
C ASP A 41 2.20 -10.31 5.16
N GLY A 42 2.58 -9.40 4.26
CA GLY A 42 3.83 -8.65 4.31
C GLY A 42 3.84 -7.45 5.26
N GLY A 43 2.75 -7.16 5.99
CA GLY A 43 2.64 -6.05 6.92
C GLY A 43 2.54 -4.65 6.29
N LEU A 44 2.32 -4.57 4.97
CA LEU A 44 2.20 -3.33 4.21
C LEU A 44 0.74 -2.84 4.10
N ALA A 45 -0.22 -3.74 4.29
CA ALA A 45 -1.65 -3.42 4.37
C ALA A 45 -2.26 -4.03 5.63
N GLN A 46 -3.41 -3.52 6.05
CA GLN A 46 -4.22 -4.09 7.11
C GLN A 46 -5.67 -4.19 6.65
N ARG A 47 -6.27 -5.36 6.85
CA ARG A 47 -7.70 -5.54 6.67
C ARG A 47 -8.44 -5.01 7.90
N ARG A 48 -9.39 -4.12 7.65
CA ARG A 48 -10.26 -3.49 8.64
C ARG A 48 -11.49 -4.37 8.93
N PRO A 49 -12.20 -4.13 10.05
CA PRO A 49 -13.41 -4.88 10.40
C PRO A 49 -14.55 -4.74 9.38
N ASP A 50 -14.57 -3.67 8.60
CA ASP A 50 -15.52 -3.43 7.51
C ASP A 50 -15.17 -4.19 6.20
N GLY A 51 -14.13 -5.04 6.24
CA GLY A 51 -13.67 -5.83 5.11
C GLY A 51 -12.81 -5.08 4.10
N ARG A 52 -12.55 -3.79 4.31
CA ARG A 52 -11.67 -2.97 3.46
C ARG A 52 -10.23 -3.04 3.93
N PHE A 53 -9.31 -2.68 3.05
CA PHE A 53 -7.89 -2.58 3.36
C PHE A 53 -7.48 -1.13 3.56
N GLU A 54 -6.50 -0.91 4.43
CA GLU A 54 -5.80 0.35 4.62
C GLU A 54 -4.29 0.12 4.57
N ALA A 55 -3.54 1.09 4.03
CA ALA A 55 -2.08 1.03 4.02
C ALA A 55 -1.51 1.26 5.43
N THR A 56 -0.66 0.35 5.90
CA THR A 56 0.07 0.55 7.16
C THR A 56 1.13 1.64 6.99
N PRO A 57 1.74 2.15 8.09
CA PRO A 57 2.90 3.03 7.97
C PRO A 57 4.05 2.44 7.13
N ALA A 58 4.28 1.13 7.25
CA ALA A 58 5.27 0.42 6.43
C ALA A 58 4.87 0.38 4.95
N GLY A 59 3.58 0.18 4.66
CA GLY A 59 3.02 0.26 3.31
C GLY A 59 3.22 1.62 2.66
N LYS A 60 2.98 2.71 3.41
CA LYS A 60 3.23 4.08 2.94
C LYS A 60 4.70 4.33 2.66
N ALA A 61 5.59 3.92 3.57
CA ALA A 61 7.04 4.05 3.36
C ALA A 61 7.53 3.26 2.13
N ARG A 62 7.01 2.03 1.92
CA ARG A 62 7.30 1.24 0.71
C ARG A 62 6.79 1.93 -0.54
N HIS A 63 5.57 2.43 -0.51
CA HIS A 63 4.98 3.18 -1.62
C HIS A 63 5.89 4.36 -2.00
N ASP A 64 6.33 5.17 -1.03
CA ASP A 64 7.13 6.36 -1.28
C ASP A 64 8.52 6.05 -1.87
N GLN A 65 9.05 4.86 -1.60
CA GLN A 65 10.24 4.33 -2.27
C GLN A 65 9.95 3.91 -3.71
N ASP A 66 8.80 3.29 -3.96
CA ASP A 66 8.40 2.77 -5.28
C ASP A 66 8.04 3.88 -6.28
N VAL A 67 7.35 4.94 -5.85
CA VAL A 67 7.05 6.10 -6.73
C VAL A 67 8.21 7.08 -6.84
N GLY A 68 9.24 6.95 -5.99
CA GLY A 68 10.32 7.93 -5.89
C GLY A 68 9.79 9.25 -5.34
N SER A 69 10.01 9.52 -4.06
CA SER A 69 9.57 10.77 -3.43
C SER A 69 10.09 12.00 -4.17
N ALA A 70 9.27 12.57 -5.06
CA ALA A 70 9.25 13.99 -5.35
C ALA A 70 8.33 14.70 -4.35
N VAL A 71 8.49 14.40 -3.05
CA VAL A 71 7.94 15.28 -2.02
C VAL A 71 8.81 16.54 -2.06
N LYS A 72 8.33 17.59 -2.72
CA LYS A 72 8.87 18.92 -2.46
C LYS A 72 8.58 19.25 -0.98
N PRO A 73 9.57 19.68 -0.18
CA PRO A 73 9.28 20.13 1.17
C PRO A 73 8.29 21.30 1.09
N VAL A 74 7.19 21.20 1.83
CA VAL A 74 6.35 22.37 2.10
C VAL A 74 7.19 23.29 3.00
N GLY A 75 7.66 24.40 2.43
CA GLY A 75 8.38 25.42 3.19
C GLY A 75 7.44 26.07 4.22
N PRO A 76 7.98 26.61 5.33
CA PRO A 76 7.14 27.23 6.35
C PRO A 76 6.40 28.45 5.81
N ALA A 77 5.20 28.65 6.34
CA ALA A 77 4.22 29.68 6.01
C ALA A 77 4.75 31.12 6.06
#